data_AF-A0A522ITQ8-F1
#
_entry.id   AF-A0A522ITQ8-F1
#
_cell.length_a   1.000
_cell.length_b   1.000
_cell.length_c   1.000
_cell.angle_alpha   90.00
_cell.angle_beta   90.00
_cell.angle_gamma   90.00
#
_symmetry.space_group_name_H-M   'P 1'
#
loop_
_entity.id
_entity.type
_entity.pdbx_description
1 polymer ?
#
loop_
_entity_poly.entity_id
_entity_poly.type
_entity_poly.pdbx_seq_one_letter_code
_entity_poly.pdbx_strand_id
1 'polypeptide(L)' 'MPHVIVKMWPGKSEQQKQELSDEITQAVTGILGYGKASVSVGIEIVQPSVWVREVYDPDIRDRWNTLYQKPGYDPSDL' A
#
# COMPACT_ATOMS: atom_id res chain seq x y z
N MET A 1 -2.60 15.27 -7.89
CA MET A 1 -1.51 14.95 -6.95
C MET A 1 -1.75 13.56 -6.40
N PRO A 2 -1.07 12.52 -6.90
CA PRO A 2 -1.22 11.16 -6.40
C PRO A 2 -0.71 11.00 -4.96
N HIS A 3 -1.45 10.26 -4.14
CA HIS A 3 -1.01 9.80 -2.84
C HIS A 3 -1.16 8.28 -2.77
N VAL A 4 -0.11 7.60 -2.35
CA VAL A 4 -0.10 6.13 -2.17
C VAL A 4 0.22 5.83 -0.71
N ILE A 5 -0.55 4.93 -0.11
CA ILE A 5 -0.26 4.40 1.23
C ILE A 5 -0.01 2.91 1.08
N VAL A 6 1.16 2.46 1.53
CA VAL A 6 1.49 1.03 1.65
C VAL A 6 1.32 0.64 3.11
N LYS A 7 0.26 -0.11 3.41
CA LYS A 7 0.09 -0.77 4.71
C LYS A 7 0.69 -2.16 4.65
N MET A 8 1.51 -2.54 5.63
CA MET A 8 2.14 -3.87 5.65
C MET A 8 2.47 -4.37 7.06
N TRP A 9 2.72 -5.67 7.17
CA TRP A 9 3.22 -6.29 8.40
C TRP A 9 4.65 -5.84 8.75
N PRO A 10 5.05 -5.92 10.03
CA PRO A 10 6.42 -5.61 10.45
C PRO A 10 7.45 -6.57 9.83
N GLY A 11 8.72 -6.15 9.81
CA GLY A 11 9.86 -7.03 9.46
C GLY A 11 10.67 -6.60 8.24
N LYS A 12 10.35 -5.49 7.58
CA LYS A 12 11.19 -4.90 6.52
C LYS A 12 12.10 -3.81 7.05
N SER A 13 13.30 -3.71 6.47
CA SER A 13 14.27 -2.67 6.82
C SER A 13 13.87 -1.30 6.26
N GLU A 14 14.43 -0.22 6.81
CA GLU A 14 14.21 1.14 6.27
C GLU A 14 14.72 1.28 4.83
N GLN A 15 15.80 0.57 4.47
CA GLN A 15 16.29 0.56 3.09
C GLN A 15 15.27 -0.02 2.12
N GLN A 16 14.63 -1.14 2.46
CA GLN A 16 13.60 -1.75 1.62
C GLN A 16 12.37 -0.85 1.49
N LYS A 17 12.01 -0.14 2.56
CA LYS A 17 10.90 0.84 2.55
C LYS A 17 11.21 2.01 1.63
N GLN A 18 12.43 2.54 1.69
CA GLN A 18 12.87 3.64 0.83
C GLN A 18 12.91 3.21 -0.64
N GLU A 19 13.49 2.05 -0.93
CA GLU A 19 13.55 1.47 -2.28
C GLU A 19 12.15 1.29 -2.88
N LEU A 20 11.20 0.71 -2.12
CA LEU A 20 9.82 0.57 -2.57
C LEU A 20 9.15 1.94 -2.84
N SER A 21 9.38 2.93 -1.99
CA SER A 21 8.83 4.28 -2.14
C SER A 21 9.33 4.98 -3.42
N ASP A 22 10.62 4.82 -3.73
CA ASP A 22 11.23 5.38 -4.93
C ASP A 22 10.66 4.71 -6.20
N GLU A 23 10.54 3.39 -6.21
CA GLU A 23 9.97 2.63 -7.33
C GLU A 23 8.49 2.98 -7.58
N ILE A 24 7.67 3.09 -6.52
CA ILE A 24 6.27 3.53 -6.64
C ILE A 24 6.22 4.94 -7.24
N THR A 25 7.05 5.85 -6.74
CA THR A 25 7.09 7.23 -7.24
C THR A 25 7.49 7.26 -8.71
N GLN A 26 8.48 6.47 -9.12
CA GLN A 26 8.89 6.36 -10.51
C GLN A 26 7.79 5.81 -11.40
N ALA A 27 7.11 4.74 -10.98
CA ALA A 27 6.00 4.16 -11.75
C ALA A 27 4.84 5.15 -11.89
N VAL A 28 4.43 5.82 -10.81
CA VAL A 28 3.34 6.80 -10.82
C VAL A 28 3.67 7.97 -11.74
N THR A 29 4.87 8.54 -11.62
CA THR A 29 5.29 9.68 -12.44
C THR A 29 5.42 9.29 -13.91
N GLY A 30 6.01 8.13 -14.22
CA GLY A 30 6.20 7.65 -15.58
C GLY A 30 4.90 7.24 -16.30
N ILE A 31 3.97 6.59 -15.61
CA ILE A 31 2.71 6.10 -16.21
C ILE A 31 1.68 7.22 -16.31
N LEU A 32 1.56 8.07 -15.28
CA LEU A 32 0.50 9.08 -15.21
C LEU A 32 0.97 10.49 -15.61
N GLY A 33 2.25 10.68 -15.89
CA GLY A 33 2.81 11.96 -16.36
C GLY A 33 2.90 13.06 -15.28
N TYR A 34 2.88 12.70 -14.00
CA TYR A 34 3.07 13.67 -12.90
C TYR A 34 4.54 13.97 -12.64
N GLY A 35 4.84 15.18 -12.16
CA GLY A 35 6.16 15.48 -11.60
C GLY A 35 6.35 14.86 -10.21
N LYS A 36 7.60 14.50 -9.85
CA LYS A 36 7.95 13.90 -8.55
C LYS A 36 7.39 14.67 -7.35
N ALA A 37 7.42 16.00 -7.39
CA ALA A 37 6.90 16.87 -6.33
C ALA A 37 5.37 16.79 -6.12
N SER A 38 4.64 16.17 -7.05
CA SER A 38 3.18 15.97 -6.97
C SER A 38 2.78 14.61 -6.40
N VAL A 39 3.74 13.74 -6.09
CA VAL A 39 3.52 12.37 -5.59
C VAL A 39 4.01 12.27 -4.16
N SER A 40 3.23 11.62 -3.30
CA SER A 40 3.63 11.27 -1.95
C SER A 40 3.34 9.80 -1.66
N VAL A 41 4.23 9.16 -0.91
CA VAL A 41 4.12 7.75 -0.51
C VAL A 41 4.27 7.64 1.00
N GLY A 42 3.27 7.09 1.68
CA GLY A 42 3.31 6.73 3.09
C GLY A 42 3.50 5.23 3.26
N ILE A 43 4.28 4.82 4.27
CA ILE A 43 4.41 3.41 4.66
C ILE A 43 3.94 3.27 6.11
N GLU A 44 2.94 2.43 6.32
CA GLU A 44 2.32 2.18 7.62
C GLU A 44 2.52 0.71 8.02
N ILE A 45 3.01 0.50 9.25
CA ILE A 45 3.23 -0.84 9.80
C ILE A 45 2.05 -1.23 10.67
N VAL A 46 1.37 -2.30 10.31
CA VAL A 46 0.20 -2.83 11.02
C VAL A 46 0.51 -4.23 11.51
N GLN A 47 0.19 -4.52 12.78
CA GLN A 47 0.42 -5.85 13.35
C GLN A 47 -0.53 -6.88 12.73
N PRO A 48 -0.08 -8.15 12.51
CA PRO A 48 -0.94 -9.20 11.96
C PRO A 48 -2.24 -9.38 12.76
N SER A 49 -2.14 -9.33 14.09
CA SER A 49 -3.26 -9.53 15.02
C SER A 49 -4.40 -8.52 14.89
N VAL A 50 -4.17 -7.37 14.26
CA VAL A 50 -5.19 -6.34 14.02
C VAL A 50 -5.45 -6.09 12.53
N TRP A 51 -4.79 -6.85 11.64
CA TRP A 51 -4.83 -6.62 10.19
C TRP A 51 -6.26 -6.66 9.62
N VAL A 52 -7.05 -7.64 10.05
CA VAL A 52 -8.42 -7.80 9.55
C VAL A 52 -9.23 -6.53 9.85
N ARG A 53 -9.17 -6.05 11.09
CA ARG A 53 -9.91 -4.87 11.54
C ARG A 53 -9.39 -3.56 10.93
N GLU A 54 -8.07 -3.39 10.84
CA GLU A 54 -7.46 -2.09 10.49
C GLU A 54 -7.17 -1.93 8.99
N VAL A 55 -7.13 -3.03 8.23
CA VAL A 55 -6.78 -3.01 6.79
C VAL A 55 -7.80 -3.79 5.97
N TYR A 56 -8.01 -5.08 6.27
CA TYR A 56 -8.82 -5.92 5.39
C TYR A 56 -10.26 -5.41 5.28
N ASP A 57 -10.94 -5.20 6.41
CA ASP A 57 -12.32 -4.76 6.40
C ASP A 57 -12.48 -3.37 5.73
N PRO A 58 -11.83 -2.29 6.21
CA PRO A 58 -12.08 -0.94 5.70
C PRO A 58 -11.45 -0.61 4.34
N ASP A 59 -10.30 -1.20 4.01
CA ASP A 59 -9.53 -0.83 2.81
C ASP A 59 -9.60 -1.88 1.69
N ILE A 60 -10.00 -3.13 2.00
CA ILE A 60 -10.09 -4.21 1.02
C ILE A 60 -11.53 -4.65 0.79
N ARG A 61 -12.22 -5.15 1.82
CA ARG A 61 -13.59 -5.68 1.71
C ARG A 61 -14.57 -4.57 1.33
N ASP A 62 -14.58 -3.48 2.08
CA ASP A 62 -15.52 -2.36 1.87
C ASP A 62 -15.21 -1.57 0.59
N ARG A 63 -14.02 -1.78 0.00
CA ARG A 63 -13.56 -1.11 -1.22
C ARG A 63 -13.30 -2.07 -2.38
N TRP A 64 -13.89 -3.27 -2.34
CA TRP A 64 -13.61 -4.34 -3.30
C TRP A 64 -13.72 -3.91 -4.78
N ASN A 65 -14.68 -3.04 -5.09
CA ASN A 65 -14.93 -2.53 -6.44
C ASN A 65 -13.89 -1.51 -6.93
N THR A 66 -13.13 -0.89 -6.03
CA THR A 66 -12.05 0.05 -6.39
C THR A 66 -10.69 -0.65 -6.50
N LEU A 67 -10.59 -1.93 -6.14
CA LEU A 67 -9.36 -2.70 -6.22
C LEU A 67 -9.13 -3.21 -7.65
N TYR A 68 -8.13 -2.62 -8.30
CA TYR A 68 -7.58 -3.08 -9.58
C TYR A 68 -6.75 -4.36 -9.40
N GLN A 69 -6.15 -4.56 -8.23
CA GLN A 69 -5.48 -5.80 -7.81
C GLN A 69 -6.16 -6.33 -6.54
N LYS A 70 -6.80 -7.49 -6.62
CA LYS A 70 -7.49 -8.14 -5.49
C LYS A 70 -6.52 -9.05 -4.72
N PRO A 71 -6.70 -9.22 -3.39
CA PRO A 71 -5.90 -10.18 -2.63
C PRO A 71 -6.23 -11.62 -3.07
N GLY A 72 -5.22 -12.49 -3.01
CA GLY A 72 -5.38 -13.93 -3.22
C GLY A 72 -5.48 -14.74 -1.93
N TYR A 73 -5.46 -14.08 -0.77
CA TYR A 73 -5.54 -14.71 0.55
C TYR A 73 -6.95 -14.56 1.15
N ASP A 74 -7.35 -15.50 2.00
CA ASP A 74 -8.56 -15.39 2.82
C ASP A 74 -8.22 -14.73 4.17
N PRO A 75 -8.97 -13.72 4.64
CA PRO A 75 -8.77 -13.17 5.98
C PRO A 75 -8.95 -14.20 7.10
N SER A 76 -9.61 -15.35 6.87
CA SER A 76 -9.71 -16.43 7.85
C SER A 76 -8.39 -17.14 8.15
N ASP A 77 -7.39 -16.97 7.28
CA ASP A 77 -6.07 -17.61 7.38
C ASP A 77 -5.05 -16.73 8.15
N LEU A 78 -5.47 -15.55 8.64
CA LEU A 78 -4.62 -14.53 9.25
C LEU A 78 -4.67 -14.50 10.78
#